data_AF-A0A8S3Q4J4-F1
#
_entry.id   AF-A0A8S3Q4J4-F1
#
_cell.length_a   1.000
_cell.length_b   1.000
_cell.length_c   1.000
_cell.angle_alpha   90.00
_cell.angle_beta   90.00
_cell.angle_gamma   90.00
#
_symmetry.space_group_name_H-M   'P 1'
#
loop_
_entity.id
_entity.type
_entity.pdbx_description
1 polymer ?
#
loop_
_entity_poly.entity_id
_entity_poly.type
_entity_poly.pdbx_seq_one_letter_code
_entity_poly.pdbx_strand_id
1 'polypeptide(L)'
;MEDVFGEIMDISETYCHCKSDLVADLIECEGPNCNIKFYHLRCVGLNVSVDDKSSDWVCYECLGQETPMLISELLKRRYDVSTTLGETTTPVYTLTSTERQALRFTAGYICSKLSQSFAKHHTNPMNKLCLNILKNFRVSESEVDTQNVLSYTKDWLNIISRGGYFSVSDPVYILFREMETIVRSNLDESSSLLVTKDQLHKKIEDSQSVNYPYMELMKNKDDEDDESDAVEVYLLNRLIKCWMNIRLNAFANVCNYIEKKQENRGSPASQKRMKRD
;
A
#
# COMPACT_ATOMS: atom_id res chain seq x y z
N MET A 1 -11.35 63.26 6.03
CA MET A 1 -10.00 62.78 5.67
C MET A 1 -9.88 61.48 6.45
N GLU A 2 -10.45 60.42 5.86
CA GLU A 2 -10.76 59.16 6.53
C GLU A 2 -9.56 58.23 6.44
N ASP A 3 -9.11 57.79 7.62
CA ASP A 3 -8.20 56.68 7.83
C ASP A 3 -8.88 55.37 7.38
N VAL A 4 -8.28 54.70 6.40
CA VAL A 4 -8.52 53.28 6.12
C VAL A 4 -7.16 52.61 5.97
N PHE A 5 -6.51 52.36 7.10
CA PHE A 5 -5.43 51.37 7.18
C PHE A 5 -6.09 50.00 7.30
N GLY A 6 -6.15 49.26 6.18
CA GLY A 6 -6.44 47.84 6.20
C GLY A 6 -5.29 47.09 6.87
N GLU A 7 -5.60 46.40 7.97
CA GLU A 7 -4.68 45.51 8.66
C GLU A 7 -4.17 44.45 7.68
N ILE A 8 -2.86 44.44 7.44
CA ILE A 8 -2.17 43.32 6.80
C ILE A 8 -2.15 42.21 7.86
N MET A 9 -3.10 41.30 7.78
CA MET A 9 -3.12 40.07 8.55
C MET A 9 -1.86 39.27 8.22
N ASP A 10 -1.07 38.93 9.22
CA ASP A 10 0.17 38.15 9.13
C ASP A 10 -0.17 36.70 8.71
N ILE A 11 0.02 36.37 7.43
CA ILE A 11 -0.37 35.09 6.80
C ILE A 11 0.68 33.98 7.08
N SER A 12 1.28 33.98 8.28
CA SER A 12 2.31 33.00 8.65
C SER A 12 1.74 31.63 9.07
N GLU A 13 0.41 31.48 9.12
CA GLU A 13 -0.22 30.18 9.29
C GLU A 13 -0.20 29.41 7.98
N THR A 14 0.56 28.32 7.92
CA THR A 14 0.74 27.51 6.71
C THR A 14 -0.58 26.82 6.29
N TYR A 15 -1.19 27.30 5.22
CA TYR A 15 -2.37 26.70 4.59
C TYR A 15 -1.97 25.58 3.63
N CYS A 16 -2.51 24.37 3.85
CA CYS A 16 -2.32 23.17 3.04
C CYS A 16 -0.85 22.73 2.80
N HIS A 17 -0.63 21.45 2.50
CA HIS A 17 0.70 20.93 2.19
C HIS A 17 1.25 21.44 0.84
N CYS A 18 0.39 21.94 -0.04
CA CYS A 18 0.79 22.45 -1.35
C CYS A 18 1.44 23.84 -1.30
N LYS A 19 1.33 24.55 -0.15
CA LYS A 19 1.86 25.91 0.06
C LYS A 19 1.38 26.94 -0.98
N SER A 20 0.20 26.71 -1.55
CA SER A 20 -0.40 27.64 -2.52
C SER A 20 -1.23 28.69 -1.79
N ASP A 21 -1.03 29.96 -2.14
CA ASP A 21 -1.74 31.12 -1.56
C ASP A 21 -3.20 31.26 -2.04
N LEU A 22 -3.74 30.24 -2.73
CA LEU A 22 -5.10 30.30 -3.26
C LEU A 22 -6.08 29.97 -2.13
N VAL A 23 -6.91 30.92 -1.73
CA VAL A 23 -7.83 30.77 -0.58
C VAL A 23 -9.16 30.09 -0.95
N ALA A 24 -9.35 29.70 -2.22
CA ALA A 24 -10.59 29.08 -2.68
C ALA A 24 -10.65 27.58 -2.33
N ASP A 25 -11.84 27.10 -1.98
CA ASP A 25 -12.18 25.68 -1.79
C ASP A 25 -11.34 24.97 -0.71
N LEU A 26 -11.44 25.45 0.53
CA LEU A 26 -10.77 24.88 1.70
C LEU A 26 -11.71 24.00 2.53
N ILE A 27 -11.13 23.01 3.21
CA ILE A 27 -11.77 22.23 4.27
C ILE A 27 -10.90 22.29 5.53
N GLU A 28 -11.54 22.48 6.68
CA GLU A 28 -10.89 22.51 7.98
C GLU A 28 -10.75 21.10 8.54
N CYS A 29 -9.58 20.78 9.09
CA CYS A 29 -9.33 19.53 9.79
C CYS A 29 -9.71 19.67 11.27
N GLU A 30 -10.68 18.88 11.71
CA GLU A 30 -11.17 18.83 13.10
C GLU A 30 -10.24 18.07 14.07
N GLY A 31 -9.08 17.60 13.59
CA GLY A 31 -8.08 16.94 14.44
C GLY A 31 -7.57 17.87 15.57
N PRO A 32 -7.58 17.41 16.84
CA PRO A 32 -7.36 18.26 18.02
C PRO A 32 -5.98 18.91 18.03
N ASN A 33 -4.98 18.28 17.42
CA ASN A 33 -3.60 18.76 17.33
C ASN A 33 -3.08 18.82 15.87
N CYS A 34 -3.96 19.11 14.91
CA CYS A 34 -3.53 19.19 13.51
C CYS A 34 -2.59 20.38 13.27
N ASN A 35 -1.40 20.11 12.71
CA ASN A 35 -0.41 21.14 12.37
C ASN A 35 -0.86 22.06 11.21
N ILE A 36 -1.71 21.56 10.32
CA ILE A 36 -2.27 22.30 9.19
C ILE A 36 -3.78 22.31 9.35
N LYS A 37 -4.37 23.47 9.65
CA LYS A 37 -5.81 23.55 9.92
C LYS A 37 -6.66 23.48 8.66
N PHE A 38 -6.21 24.05 7.55
CA PHE A 38 -6.98 24.13 6.31
C PHE A 38 -6.28 23.45 5.14
N TYR A 39 -7.06 22.73 4.33
CA TYR A 39 -6.57 22.03 3.14
C TYR A 39 -7.42 22.39 1.93
N HIS A 40 -6.80 22.54 0.76
CA HIS A 40 -7.57 22.61 -0.48
C HIS A 40 -8.29 21.29 -0.70
N LEU A 41 -9.58 21.35 -1.02
CA LEU A 41 -10.40 20.18 -1.34
C LEU A 41 -9.69 19.28 -2.36
N ARG A 42 -9.14 19.86 -3.43
CA ARG A 42 -8.39 19.12 -4.47
C ARG A 42 -7.14 18.42 -3.93
N CYS A 43 -6.40 19.07 -3.03
CA CYS A 43 -5.20 18.51 -2.42
C CYS A 43 -5.51 17.30 -1.55
N VAL A 44 -6.73 17.20 -1.03
CA VAL A 44 -7.22 16.05 -0.26
C VAL A 44 -8.19 15.16 -1.04
N GLY A 45 -8.27 15.33 -2.36
CA GLY A 45 -9.08 14.49 -3.25
C GLY A 45 -10.59 14.69 -3.15
N LEU A 46 -11.04 15.80 -2.58
CA LEU A 46 -12.44 16.23 -2.53
C LEU A 46 -12.74 17.17 -3.71
N ASN A 47 -13.95 17.06 -4.26
CA ASN A 47 -14.35 17.79 -5.47
C ASN A 47 -15.58 18.69 -5.28
N VAL A 48 -16.15 18.74 -4.08
CA VAL A 48 -17.31 19.56 -3.74
C VAL A 48 -17.13 20.06 -2.30
N SER A 49 -17.42 21.33 -2.04
CA SER A 49 -17.52 21.84 -0.68
C SER A 49 -18.61 21.05 0.04
N VAL A 50 -18.29 20.48 1.19
CA VAL A 50 -19.32 19.87 2.04
C VAL A 50 -20.22 21.01 2.48
N ASP A 51 -21.52 20.95 2.17
CA ASP A 51 -22.48 21.99 2.52
C ASP A 51 -22.37 22.35 4.03
N ASP A 52 -22.61 23.62 4.35
CA ASP A 52 -22.38 24.42 5.58
C ASP A 52 -22.71 23.82 6.98
N LYS A 53 -22.87 22.52 7.14
CA LYS A 53 -23.18 21.88 8.42
C LYS A 53 -22.39 20.58 8.59
N SER A 54 -21.28 20.70 9.34
CA SER A 54 -20.56 19.60 9.99
C SER A 54 -19.95 18.60 9.01
N SER A 55 -18.86 19.02 8.35
CA SER A 55 -17.89 18.01 7.93
C SER A 55 -17.00 17.70 9.13
N ASP A 56 -17.25 16.57 9.80
CA ASP A 56 -16.34 15.94 10.78
C ASP A 56 -15.06 15.43 10.07
N TRP A 57 -14.53 16.23 9.16
CA TRP A 57 -13.45 15.85 8.29
C TRP A 57 -12.13 16.02 9.03
N VAL A 58 -11.37 14.93 9.03
CA VAL A 58 -10.06 14.86 9.66
C VAL A 58 -9.07 14.53 8.55
N CYS A 59 -7.96 15.26 8.50
CA CYS A 59 -6.94 15.04 7.48
C CYS A 59 -6.27 13.66 7.66
N TYR A 60 -5.55 13.20 6.64
CA TYR A 60 -4.86 11.90 6.69
C TYR A 60 -3.86 11.77 7.84
N GLU A 61 -3.21 12.88 8.22
CA GLU A 61 -2.27 12.90 9.35
C GLU A 61 -2.99 12.68 10.68
N CYS A 62 -4.11 13.39 10.91
CA CYS A 62 -4.90 13.24 12.13
C CYS A 62 -5.71 11.92 12.15
N LEU A 63 -6.19 11.41 11.01
CA LEU A 63 -6.80 10.08 10.90
C LEU A 63 -5.80 8.98 11.25
N GLY A 64 -4.52 9.15 10.86
CA GLY A 64 -3.42 8.28 11.25
C GLY A 64 -3.06 8.36 12.75
N GLN A 65 -3.44 9.45 13.42
CA GLN A 65 -3.24 9.65 14.86
C GLN A 65 -4.39 9.11 15.71
N GLU A 66 -5.65 9.11 15.23
CA GLU A 66 -6.82 8.70 16.04
C GLU A 66 -7.29 7.25 15.85
N THR A 67 -6.74 6.50 14.89
CA THR A 67 -7.13 5.11 14.63
C THR A 67 -6.23 3.98 15.18
N PRO A 68 -5.32 4.15 16.17
CA PRO A 68 -4.77 3.01 16.91
C PRO A 68 -5.72 2.44 17.98
N MET A 69 -6.69 3.23 18.47
CA MET A 69 -7.42 2.88 19.69
C MET A 69 -8.65 1.98 19.47
N LEU A 70 -9.41 2.12 18.38
CA LEU A 70 -10.66 1.37 18.24
C LEU A 70 -10.44 -0.15 18.06
N ILE A 71 -9.42 -0.56 17.32
CA ILE A 71 -9.13 -1.99 17.10
C ILE A 71 -8.36 -2.59 18.29
N SER A 72 -7.41 -1.85 18.88
CA SER A 72 -6.66 -2.32 20.05
C SER A 72 -7.52 -2.44 21.32
N GLU A 73 -8.50 -1.54 21.51
CA GLU A 73 -9.45 -1.59 22.63
C GLU A 73 -10.48 -2.72 22.44
N LEU A 74 -10.89 -3.01 21.20
CA LEU A 74 -11.77 -4.14 20.86
C LEU A 74 -11.09 -5.50 21.10
N LEU A 75 -9.77 -5.60 20.90
CA LEU A 75 -8.99 -6.82 21.15
C LEU A 75 -8.65 -6.99 22.63
N LYS A 76 -8.29 -5.91 23.35
CA LYS A 76 -8.05 -5.95 24.81
C LYS A 76 -9.27 -6.38 25.62
N ARG A 77 -10.48 -5.94 25.23
CA ARG A 77 -11.73 -6.35 25.89
C ARG A 77 -12.10 -7.82 25.70
N ARG A 78 -11.52 -8.52 24.70
CA ARG A 78 -11.93 -9.90 24.35
C ARG A 78 -11.02 -11.00 24.89
N TYR A 79 -9.74 -10.75 25.14
CA TYR A 79 -8.77 -11.85 25.25
C TYR A 79 -8.03 -12.04 26.57
N ASP A 80 -8.10 -11.13 27.54
CA ASP A 80 -7.49 -11.27 28.89
C ASP A 80 -6.12 -12.00 28.92
N VAL A 81 -5.22 -11.65 28.00
CA VAL A 81 -3.92 -12.33 27.85
C VAL A 81 -2.83 -11.52 28.53
N SER A 82 -2.40 -11.97 29.71
CA SER A 82 -1.10 -11.63 30.28
C SER A 82 0.01 -12.24 29.42
N THR A 83 0.75 -11.40 28.71
CA THR A 83 1.84 -11.84 27.84
C THR A 83 3.15 -11.91 28.64
N THR A 84 3.72 -13.10 28.78
CA THR A 84 5.09 -13.31 29.28
C THR A 84 6.08 -13.20 28.12
N LEU A 85 7.06 -12.30 28.24
CA LEU A 85 8.15 -12.08 27.28
C LEU A 85 9.14 -13.26 27.33
N GLY A 86 9.03 -14.20 26.39
CA GLY A 86 10.04 -15.20 26.10
C GLY A 86 10.87 -14.82 24.88
N GLU A 87 12.14 -15.23 24.85
CA GLU A 87 13.08 -15.01 23.73
C GLU A 87 12.47 -15.49 22.40
N THR A 88 12.20 -14.54 21.51
CA THR A 88 11.44 -14.75 20.28
C THR A 88 12.39 -15.10 19.15
N THR A 89 12.52 -16.40 18.86
CA THR A 89 13.04 -16.84 17.56
C THR A 89 12.02 -16.43 16.51
N THR A 90 12.39 -15.53 15.60
CA THR A 90 11.50 -15.07 14.54
C THR A 90 11.21 -16.25 13.61
N PRO A 91 9.95 -16.68 13.44
CA PRO A 91 9.62 -17.80 12.58
C PRO A 91 10.01 -17.48 11.13
N VAL A 92 10.79 -18.37 10.51
CA VAL A 92 11.17 -18.26 9.10
C VAL A 92 9.98 -18.64 8.24
N TYR A 93 9.23 -17.64 7.78
CA TYR A 93 8.09 -17.85 6.89
C TYR A 93 8.56 -18.24 5.49
N THR A 94 8.31 -19.50 5.10
CA THR A 94 8.59 -19.99 3.76
C THR A 94 7.30 -20.05 2.94
N LEU A 95 7.27 -19.36 1.79
CA LEU A 95 6.14 -19.42 0.86
C LEU A 95 6.00 -20.83 0.27
N THR A 96 4.78 -21.36 0.28
CA THR A 96 4.37 -22.57 -0.43
C THR A 96 4.44 -22.37 -1.95
N SER A 97 4.40 -23.46 -2.73
CA SER A 97 4.40 -23.39 -4.21
C SER A 97 3.23 -22.55 -4.75
N THR A 98 2.03 -22.76 -4.22
CA THR A 98 0.82 -22.01 -4.60
C THR A 98 0.94 -20.53 -4.28
N GLU A 99 1.49 -20.18 -3.11
CA GLU A 99 1.70 -18.78 -2.74
C GLU A 99 2.73 -18.10 -3.65
N ARG A 100 3.80 -18.80 -4.04
CA ARG A 100 4.80 -18.29 -4.99
C ARG A 100 4.19 -18.03 -6.37
N GLN A 101 3.33 -18.94 -6.85
CA GLN A 101 2.56 -18.76 -8.09
C GLN A 101 1.62 -17.54 -8.02
N ALA A 102 0.83 -17.44 -6.94
CA ALA A 102 -0.08 -16.32 -6.72
C ALA A 102 0.65 -14.97 -6.58
N LEU A 103 1.82 -14.98 -5.91
CA LEU A 103 2.69 -13.82 -5.77
C LEU A 103 3.18 -13.34 -7.15
N ARG A 104 3.68 -14.26 -7.99
CA ARG A 104 4.14 -13.91 -9.35
C ARG A 104 3.02 -13.37 -10.21
N PHE A 105 1.83 -13.99 -10.14
CA PHE A 105 0.62 -13.48 -10.81
C PHE A 105 0.29 -12.05 -10.39
N THR A 106 0.32 -11.79 -9.09
CA THR A 106 0.00 -10.49 -8.51
C THR A 106 1.02 -9.42 -8.93
N ALA A 107 2.30 -9.78 -8.97
CA ALA A 107 3.36 -8.91 -9.47
C ALA A 107 3.10 -8.48 -10.94
N GLY A 108 2.74 -9.44 -11.81
CA GLY A 108 2.33 -9.14 -13.19
C GLY A 108 1.10 -8.24 -13.26
N TYR A 109 0.08 -8.51 -12.46
CA TYR A 109 -1.10 -7.65 -12.37
C TYR A 109 -0.75 -6.21 -11.97
N ILE A 110 0.11 -6.01 -10.97
CA ILE A 110 0.54 -4.68 -10.53
C ILE A 110 1.30 -3.95 -11.64
N CYS A 111 2.27 -4.62 -12.27
CA CYS A 111 3.05 -4.02 -13.36
C CYS A 111 2.16 -3.62 -14.53
N SER A 112 1.19 -4.47 -14.90
CA SER A 112 0.19 -4.16 -15.91
C SER A 112 -0.67 -2.95 -15.52
N LYS A 113 -1.18 -2.92 -14.29
CA LYS A 113 -2.05 -1.84 -13.80
C LYS A 113 -1.32 -0.50 -13.76
N LEU A 114 -0.06 -0.48 -13.31
CA LEU A 114 0.77 0.72 -13.32
C LEU A 114 1.09 1.17 -14.75
N SER A 115 1.43 0.24 -15.64
CA SER A 115 1.65 0.54 -17.06
C SER A 115 0.41 1.20 -17.68
N GLN A 116 -0.78 0.65 -17.45
CA GLN A 116 -2.03 1.25 -17.92
C GLN A 116 -2.27 2.63 -17.30
N SER A 117 -1.99 2.81 -16.00
CA SER A 117 -2.14 4.10 -15.32
C SER A 117 -1.21 5.17 -15.87
N PHE A 118 0.05 4.84 -16.14
CA PHE A 118 1.02 5.79 -16.69
C PHE A 118 0.74 6.11 -18.16
N ALA A 119 0.27 5.14 -18.95
CA ALA A 119 -0.10 5.35 -20.35
C ALA A 119 -1.28 6.34 -20.50
N LYS A 120 -2.23 6.35 -19.55
CA LYS A 120 -3.33 7.33 -19.52
C LYS A 120 -2.86 8.77 -19.37
N HIS A 121 -1.73 8.98 -18.70
CA HIS A 121 -1.16 10.30 -18.42
C HIS A 121 0.22 10.45 -19.07
N HIS A 122 0.33 10.04 -20.35
CA HIS A 122 1.58 10.02 -21.11
C HIS A 122 2.15 11.42 -21.39
N THR A 123 1.40 12.50 -21.13
CA THR A 123 1.92 13.87 -21.25
C THR A 123 2.95 14.20 -20.16
N ASN A 124 2.91 13.50 -19.02
CA ASN A 124 3.89 13.66 -17.96
C ASN A 124 5.21 12.91 -18.31
N PRO A 125 6.37 13.59 -18.38
CA PRO A 125 7.65 12.96 -18.73
C PRO A 125 8.04 11.84 -17.76
N MET A 126 7.79 12.01 -16.45
CA MET A 126 8.03 11.00 -15.42
C MET A 126 7.32 9.68 -15.75
N ASN A 127 6.05 9.76 -16.16
CA ASN A 127 5.26 8.58 -16.51
C ASN A 127 5.80 7.87 -17.76
N LYS A 128 6.35 8.60 -18.74
CA LYS A 128 6.99 7.99 -19.93
C LYS A 128 8.24 7.22 -19.54
N LEU A 129 9.06 7.77 -18.66
CA LEU A 129 10.27 7.12 -18.16
C LEU A 129 9.91 5.86 -17.34
N CYS A 130 8.93 5.96 -16.44
CA CYS A 130 8.41 4.79 -15.71
C CYS A 130 7.85 3.71 -16.65
N LEU A 131 7.15 4.09 -17.73
CA LEU A 131 6.68 3.13 -18.73
C LEU A 131 7.83 2.40 -19.42
N ASN A 132 8.92 3.11 -19.70
CA ASN A 132 10.10 2.50 -20.31
C ASN A 132 10.72 1.47 -19.36
N ILE A 133 10.92 1.84 -18.10
CA ILE A 133 11.43 0.93 -17.06
C ILE A 133 10.52 -0.30 -16.90
N LEU A 134 9.21 -0.10 -16.83
CA LEU A 134 8.25 -1.20 -16.70
C LEU A 134 8.27 -2.14 -17.91
N LYS A 135 8.63 -1.70 -19.13
CA LYS A 135 8.77 -2.64 -20.26
C LYS A 135 9.87 -3.68 -19.98
N ASN A 136 10.95 -3.27 -19.32
CA ASN A 136 12.07 -4.15 -18.95
C ASN A 136 11.73 -5.11 -17.81
N PHE A 137 10.59 -4.92 -17.13
CA PHE A 137 10.10 -5.87 -16.13
C PHE A 137 9.50 -7.13 -16.75
N ARG A 138 9.22 -7.11 -18.06
CA ARG A 138 8.69 -8.27 -18.77
C ARG A 138 9.78 -9.30 -19.05
N VAL A 139 9.38 -10.57 -19.06
CA VAL A 139 10.20 -11.65 -19.64
C VAL A 139 10.39 -11.35 -21.12
N SER A 140 11.64 -11.35 -21.60
CA SER A 140 11.94 -11.22 -23.02
C SER A 140 11.58 -12.51 -23.75
N GLU A 141 11.00 -12.41 -24.95
CA GLU A 141 10.66 -13.59 -25.78
C GLU A 141 11.88 -14.46 -26.12
N SER A 142 13.08 -13.86 -26.05
CA SER A 142 14.36 -14.49 -26.32
C SER A 142 15.02 -15.14 -25.11
N GLU A 143 14.48 -15.01 -23.89
CA GLU A 143 14.97 -15.77 -22.73
C GLU A 143 14.58 -17.24 -22.91
N VAL A 144 15.43 -17.98 -23.62
CA VAL A 144 15.38 -19.44 -23.69
C VAL A 144 15.35 -19.95 -22.25
N ASP A 145 14.35 -20.79 -21.96
CA ASP A 145 14.03 -21.30 -20.63
C ASP A 145 15.21 -22.12 -20.06
N THR A 146 16.23 -21.43 -19.55
CA THR A 146 17.22 -22.04 -18.68
C THR A 146 16.43 -22.53 -17.48
N GLN A 147 16.45 -23.84 -17.21
CA GLN A 147 15.73 -24.49 -16.11
C GLN A 147 16.05 -23.82 -14.76
N ASN A 148 15.38 -22.71 -14.47
CA ASN A 148 15.50 -22.02 -13.20
C ASN A 148 14.54 -22.69 -12.20
N VAL A 149 14.87 -22.63 -10.92
CA VAL A 149 14.06 -23.10 -9.79
C VAL A 149 12.66 -22.46 -9.80
N LEU A 150 12.48 -21.35 -10.52
CA LEU A 150 11.22 -20.62 -10.65
C LEU A 150 10.43 -20.92 -11.94
N SER A 151 10.94 -21.78 -12.84
CA SER A 151 10.27 -22.17 -14.10
C SER A 151 8.84 -22.64 -13.88
N TYR A 152 8.59 -23.47 -12.86
CA TYR A 152 7.24 -23.98 -12.54
C TYR A 152 6.20 -22.86 -12.27
N THR A 153 6.63 -21.67 -11.83
CA THR A 153 5.71 -20.54 -11.66
C THR A 153 5.31 -19.93 -13.00
N LYS A 154 6.20 -19.95 -14.00
CA LYS A 154 5.93 -19.49 -15.37
C LYS A 154 4.99 -20.48 -16.08
N ASP A 155 5.23 -21.78 -15.93
CA ASP A 155 4.37 -22.83 -16.51
C ASP A 155 2.93 -22.70 -16.03
N TRP A 156 2.75 -22.52 -14.72
CA TRP A 156 1.42 -22.33 -14.15
C TRP A 156 0.73 -21.07 -14.68
N LEU A 157 1.47 -19.96 -14.84
CA LEU A 157 0.94 -18.73 -15.43
C LEU A 157 0.50 -18.92 -16.88
N ASN A 158 1.27 -19.68 -17.67
CA ASN A 158 0.90 -19.99 -19.05
C ASN A 158 -0.41 -20.78 -19.13
N ILE A 159 -0.66 -21.69 -18.17
CA ILE A 159 -1.90 -22.47 -18.08
C ILE A 159 -3.11 -21.59 -17.75
N ILE A 160 -2.97 -20.67 -16.78
CA ILE A 160 -4.10 -19.87 -16.30
C ILE A 160 -4.35 -18.59 -17.12
N SER A 161 -3.33 -18.11 -17.84
CA SER A 161 -3.43 -16.89 -18.63
C SER A 161 -4.27 -17.12 -19.89
N ARG A 162 -5.15 -16.17 -20.21
CA ARG A 162 -5.97 -16.19 -21.44
C ARG A 162 -5.43 -15.21 -22.48
N GLY A 163 -4.12 -14.98 -22.48
CA GLY A 163 -3.48 -13.87 -23.19
C GLY A 163 -3.58 -12.54 -22.43
N GLY A 164 -2.74 -11.58 -22.82
CA GLY A 164 -2.71 -10.23 -22.22
C GLY A 164 -2.13 -10.14 -20.81
N TYR A 165 -1.70 -11.27 -20.22
CA TYR A 165 -1.01 -11.29 -18.93
C TYR A 165 0.38 -10.66 -19.05
N PHE A 166 0.75 -9.85 -18.07
CA PHE A 166 2.08 -9.25 -17.98
C PHE A 166 3.02 -10.27 -17.32
N SER A 167 3.77 -11.01 -18.13
CA SER A 167 4.75 -11.97 -17.64
C SER A 167 5.97 -11.26 -17.07
N VAL A 168 6.17 -11.34 -15.75
CA VAL A 168 7.28 -10.68 -15.04
C VAL A 168 8.53 -11.55 -15.02
N SER A 169 9.70 -10.92 -15.16
CA SER A 169 11.01 -11.57 -15.03
C SER A 169 11.27 -12.07 -13.60
N ASP A 170 12.26 -12.94 -13.43
CA ASP A 170 12.60 -13.50 -12.12
C ASP A 170 13.07 -12.43 -11.12
N PRO A 171 13.88 -11.42 -11.49
CA PRO A 171 14.25 -10.34 -10.58
C PRO A 171 13.04 -9.51 -10.09
N VAL A 172 12.05 -9.25 -10.96
CA VAL A 172 10.79 -8.59 -10.54
C VAL A 172 10.02 -9.46 -9.56
N TYR A 173 9.94 -10.76 -9.80
CA TYR A 173 9.33 -11.68 -8.84
C TYR A 173 10.04 -11.65 -7.48
N ILE A 174 11.38 -11.65 -7.47
CA ILE A 174 12.18 -11.57 -6.23
C ILE A 174 11.87 -10.27 -5.48
N LEU A 175 11.80 -9.12 -6.16
CA LEU A 175 11.42 -7.85 -5.54
C LEU A 175 10.10 -7.95 -4.77
N PHE A 176 9.05 -8.48 -5.40
CA PHE A 176 7.74 -8.63 -4.75
C PHE A 176 7.74 -9.69 -3.64
N ARG A 177 8.58 -10.73 -3.74
CA ARG A 177 8.80 -11.70 -2.66
C ARG A 177 9.37 -11.02 -1.41
N GLU A 178 10.36 -10.16 -1.58
CA GLU A 178 10.97 -9.45 -0.45
C GLU A 178 9.98 -8.48 0.20
N MET A 179 9.16 -7.78 -0.60
CA MET A 179 8.04 -6.99 -0.06
C MET A 179 7.03 -7.86 0.71
N GLU A 180 6.67 -9.04 0.20
CA GLU A 180 5.76 -9.96 0.89
C GLU A 180 6.33 -10.45 2.23
N THR A 181 7.63 -10.77 2.29
CA THR A 181 8.30 -11.19 3.53
C THR A 181 8.17 -10.12 4.62
N ILE A 182 8.36 -8.84 4.26
CA ILE A 182 8.20 -7.72 5.20
C ILE A 182 6.73 -7.57 5.59
N VAL A 183 5.80 -7.63 4.65
CA VAL A 183 4.37 -7.55 4.95
C VAL A 183 3.94 -8.66 5.91
N ARG A 184 4.33 -9.92 5.67
CA ARG A 184 3.98 -11.05 6.54
C ARG A 184 4.55 -10.94 7.94
N SER A 185 5.81 -10.52 8.07
CA SER A 185 6.43 -10.37 9.40
C SER A 185 5.81 -9.26 10.25
N ASN A 186 5.01 -8.37 9.63
CA ASN A 186 4.32 -7.27 10.30
C ASN A 186 2.79 -7.45 10.38
N LEU A 187 2.22 -8.49 9.76
CA LEU A 187 0.78 -8.79 9.77
C LEU A 187 0.46 -10.10 10.52
N ASP A 188 1.29 -10.50 11.49
CA ASP A 188 1.05 -11.69 12.31
C ASP A 188 -0.14 -11.48 13.26
N GLU A 189 -1.01 -12.48 13.35
CA GLU A 189 -2.16 -12.54 14.29
C GLU A 189 -1.72 -12.35 15.75
N SER A 190 -0.46 -12.70 16.04
CA SER A 190 0.16 -12.60 17.36
C SER A 190 0.76 -11.21 17.65
N SER A 191 0.91 -10.35 16.62
CA SER A 191 1.48 -9.01 16.82
C SER A 191 0.44 -8.10 17.47
N SER A 192 0.55 -7.97 18.79
CA SER A 192 -0.28 -7.09 19.62
C SER A 192 -0.18 -5.60 19.24
N LEU A 193 0.83 -5.24 18.43
CA LEU A 193 1.03 -3.90 17.89
C LEU A 193 0.67 -3.89 16.40
N LEU A 194 -0.49 -3.31 16.08
CA LEU A 194 -0.87 -2.99 14.71
C LEU A 194 0.13 -1.99 14.13
N VAL A 195 0.95 -2.46 13.18
CA VAL A 195 1.81 -1.60 12.39
C VAL A 195 0.92 -0.74 11.50
N THR A 196 1.07 0.58 11.55
CA THR A 196 0.29 1.47 10.68
C THR A 196 0.70 1.29 9.23
N LYS A 197 -0.18 1.66 8.29
CA LYS A 197 0.12 1.61 6.86
C LYS A 197 1.42 2.35 6.53
N ASP A 198 1.63 3.53 7.10
CA ASP A 198 2.82 4.34 6.83
C ASP A 198 4.09 3.76 7.43
N GLN A 199 4.00 3.18 8.64
CA GLN A 199 5.11 2.45 9.24
C GLN A 199 5.51 1.25 8.37
N LEU A 200 4.54 0.50 7.85
CA LEU A 200 4.82 -0.63 6.97
C LEU A 200 5.40 -0.18 5.62
N HIS A 201 4.90 0.93 5.06
CA HIS A 201 5.45 1.52 3.84
C HIS A 201 6.92 1.87 4.02
N LYS A 202 7.23 2.61 5.09
CA LYS A 202 8.60 3.00 5.42
C LYS A 202 9.50 1.80 5.66
N LYS A 203 9.01 0.76 6.34
CA LYS A 203 9.77 -0.49 6.52
C LYS A 203 10.12 -1.18 5.19
N ILE A 204 9.23 -1.13 4.19
CA ILE A 204 9.51 -1.70 2.87
C ILE A 204 10.51 -0.83 2.11
N GLU A 205 10.34 0.48 2.14
CA GLU A 205 11.20 1.47 1.47
C GLU A 205 12.63 1.47 2.02
N ASP A 206 12.79 1.38 3.35
CA ASP A 206 14.09 1.36 4.02
C ASP A 206 14.76 -0.04 3.96
N SER A 207 14.07 -1.08 3.46
CA SER A 207 14.61 -2.44 3.49
C SER A 207 15.65 -2.69 2.40
N GLN A 208 16.86 -3.04 2.84
CA GLN A 208 17.92 -3.49 1.95
C GLN A 208 17.53 -4.72 1.12
N SER A 209 16.71 -5.63 1.67
CA SER A 209 16.28 -6.83 0.93
C SER A 209 15.37 -6.47 -0.25
N VAL A 210 14.65 -5.35 -0.19
CA VAL A 210 13.81 -4.83 -1.29
C VAL A 210 14.65 -3.98 -2.24
N ASN A 211 15.51 -3.12 -1.68
CA ASN A 211 16.31 -2.18 -2.47
C ASN A 211 17.35 -2.89 -3.35
N TYR A 212 17.98 -3.98 -2.87
CA TYR A 212 18.96 -4.72 -3.67
C TYR A 212 18.40 -5.29 -5.00
N PRO A 213 17.32 -6.11 -5.01
CA PRO A 213 16.75 -6.60 -6.26
C PRO A 213 16.13 -5.48 -7.09
N TYR A 214 15.68 -4.37 -6.48
CA TYR A 214 15.20 -3.20 -7.23
C TYR A 214 16.35 -2.52 -7.98
N MET A 215 17.48 -2.26 -7.33
CA MET A 215 18.66 -1.69 -7.99
C MET A 215 19.16 -2.59 -9.12
N GLU A 216 19.15 -3.91 -8.93
CA GLU A 216 19.53 -4.86 -9.98
C GLU A 216 18.65 -4.72 -11.24
N LEU A 217 17.35 -4.45 -11.07
CA LEU A 217 16.44 -4.18 -12.18
C LEU A 217 16.76 -2.87 -12.91
N MET A 218 17.41 -1.92 -12.25
CA MET A 218 17.74 -0.61 -12.81
C MET A 218 19.09 -0.58 -13.53
N LYS A 219 20.00 -1.54 -13.26
CA LYS A 219 21.35 -1.59 -13.86
C LYS A 219 21.41 -1.69 -15.38
N ASN A 220 20.34 -2.08 -16.05
CA ASN A 220 20.30 -2.23 -17.51
C ASN A 220 20.04 -0.91 -18.24
N LYS A 221 20.32 0.24 -17.63
CA LYS A 221 20.19 1.56 -18.25
C LYS A 221 21.57 2.03 -18.69
N ASP A 222 21.65 2.61 -19.88
CA ASP A 222 22.85 3.31 -20.33
C ASP A 222 23.07 4.53 -19.40
N ASP A 223 24.26 4.61 -18.79
CA ASP A 223 24.62 5.46 -17.63
C ASP A 223 24.63 6.99 -17.86
N GLU A 224 23.89 7.54 -18.83
CA GLU A 224 24.13 8.92 -19.30
C GLU A 224 23.18 10.01 -18.75
N ASP A 225 22.13 9.69 -17.97
CA ASP A 225 21.13 10.68 -17.54
C ASP A 225 20.92 10.78 -16.00
N ASP A 226 21.35 11.89 -15.40
CA ASP A 226 21.15 12.25 -13.97
C ASP A 226 19.66 12.33 -13.53
N GLU A 227 18.71 12.45 -14.47
CA GLU A 227 17.27 12.43 -14.16
C GLU A 227 16.75 11.04 -13.75
N SER A 228 17.57 9.98 -13.81
CA SER A 228 17.16 8.59 -13.55
C SER A 228 16.74 8.34 -12.09
N ASP A 229 17.44 8.91 -11.11
CA ASP A 229 17.24 8.58 -9.68
C ASP A 229 15.83 8.95 -9.19
N ALA A 230 15.34 10.13 -9.57
CA ALA A 230 14.01 10.59 -9.16
C ALA A 230 12.90 9.70 -9.74
N VAL A 231 13.07 9.22 -10.97
CA VAL A 231 12.13 8.30 -11.63
C VAL A 231 12.12 6.94 -10.94
N GLU A 232 13.29 6.45 -10.54
CA GLU A 232 13.44 5.18 -9.86
C GLU A 232 12.77 5.19 -8.49
N VAL A 233 13.03 6.22 -7.68
CA VAL A 233 12.37 6.39 -6.37
C VAL A 233 10.86 6.54 -6.53
N TYR A 234 10.41 7.31 -7.51
CA TYR A 234 8.99 7.48 -7.82
C TYR A 234 8.33 6.15 -8.18
N LEU A 235 8.93 5.36 -9.07
CA LEU A 235 8.39 4.08 -9.50
C LEU A 235 8.33 3.06 -8.34
N LEU A 236 9.39 2.96 -7.53
CA LEU A 236 9.42 2.07 -6.36
C LEU A 236 8.27 2.39 -5.41
N ASN A 237 8.10 3.68 -5.09
CA ASN A 237 7.00 4.17 -4.25
C ASN A 237 5.62 3.77 -4.81
N ARG A 238 5.43 3.80 -6.14
CA ARG A 238 4.16 3.40 -6.78
C ARG A 238 3.95 1.88 -6.73
N LEU A 239 5.02 1.09 -6.84
CA LEU A 239 4.99 -0.36 -6.69
C LEU A 239 4.61 -0.76 -5.25
N ILE A 240 5.29 -0.20 -4.25
CA ILE A 240 5.04 -0.45 -2.81
C ILE A 240 3.58 -0.12 -2.47
N LYS A 241 3.09 1.08 -2.84
CA LYS A 241 1.70 1.48 -2.58
C LYS A 241 0.67 0.53 -3.20
N CYS A 242 0.90 0.09 -4.45
CA CYS A 242 0.01 -0.86 -5.11
C CYS A 242 0.04 -2.23 -4.41
N TRP A 243 1.23 -2.72 -4.05
CA TRP A 243 1.40 -3.98 -3.34
C TRP A 243 0.67 -3.97 -1.99
N MET A 244 0.94 -2.96 -1.16
CA MET A 244 0.33 -2.80 0.15
C MET A 244 -1.19 -2.73 0.08
N ASN A 245 -1.75 -1.96 -0.87
CA ASN A 245 -3.19 -1.88 -1.04
C ASN A 245 -3.81 -3.26 -1.34
N ILE A 246 -3.18 -4.09 -2.16
CA ILE A 246 -3.68 -5.44 -2.45
C ILE A 246 -3.58 -6.32 -1.20
N ARG A 247 -2.43 -6.31 -0.52
CA ARG A 247 -2.18 -7.19 0.63
C ARG A 247 -3.01 -6.83 1.86
N LEU A 248 -3.07 -5.55 2.23
CA LEU A 248 -3.86 -5.10 3.38
C LEU A 248 -5.35 -5.37 3.19
N ASN A 249 -5.88 -5.17 1.98
CA ASN A 249 -7.28 -5.51 1.68
C ASN A 249 -7.53 -7.02 1.73
N ALA A 250 -6.62 -7.83 1.17
CA ALA A 250 -6.73 -9.29 1.24
C ALA A 250 -6.69 -9.79 2.70
N PHE A 251 -5.80 -9.24 3.52
CA PHE A 251 -5.70 -9.54 4.94
C PHE A 251 -6.98 -9.17 5.70
N ALA A 252 -7.46 -7.93 5.55
CA ALA A 252 -8.69 -7.46 6.18
C ALA A 252 -9.90 -8.34 5.81
N ASN A 253 -10.00 -8.77 4.55
CA ASN A 253 -11.06 -9.68 4.10
C ASN A 253 -11.01 -11.04 4.80
N VAL A 254 -9.81 -11.58 5.05
CA VAL A 254 -9.63 -12.84 5.79
C VAL A 254 -10.01 -12.66 7.26
N CYS A 255 -9.57 -11.58 7.91
CA CYS A 255 -9.96 -11.27 9.29
C CYS A 255 -11.49 -11.18 9.43
N ASN A 256 -12.14 -10.39 8.56
CA ASN A 256 -13.60 -10.26 8.54
C ASN A 256 -14.33 -11.60 8.31
N TYR A 257 -13.77 -12.48 7.47
CA TYR A 257 -14.33 -13.81 7.24
C TYR A 257 -14.23 -14.70 8.48
N ILE A 258 -13.08 -14.67 9.18
CA ILE A 258 -12.86 -15.43 10.41
C ILE A 258 -13.82 -14.96 11.50
N GLU A 259 -13.95 -13.64 11.69
CA GLU A 259 -14.87 -13.05 12.68
C GLU A 259 -16.32 -13.49 12.45
N LYS A 260 -16.83 -13.34 11.21
CA LYS A 260 -18.19 -13.80 10.85
C LYS A 260 -18.40 -15.29 11.10
N LYS A 261 -17.37 -16.11 10.89
CA LYS A 261 -17.44 -17.55 11.15
C LYS A 261 -17.48 -17.86 12.64
N GLN A 262 -16.80 -17.08 13.47
CA GLN A 262 -16.83 -17.21 14.93
C GLN A 262 -18.18 -16.79 15.51
N GLU A 263 -18.75 -15.67 15.05
CA GLU A 263 -20.09 -15.20 15.46
C GLU A 263 -21.17 -16.26 15.18
N ASN A 264 -21.10 -16.90 14.00
CA ASN A 264 -22.04 -17.95 13.62
C ASN A 264 -21.92 -19.24 14.45
N ARG A 265 -20.76 -19.52 15.04
CA ARG A 265 -20.56 -20.68 15.93
C ARG A 265 -21.20 -20.47 17.30
N GLY A 266 -21.32 -19.22 17.75
CA GLY A 266 -21.89 -18.87 19.05
C GLY A 266 -23.42 -18.79 19.09
N SER A 267 -24.12 -18.81 17.95
CA SER A 267 -25.58 -18.66 17.93
C SER A 267 -26.30 -19.97 18.32
N PRO A 268 -27.09 -19.98 19.42
CA PRO A 268 -27.83 -21.16 19.90
C PRO A 268 -28.84 -21.73 18.89
N ALA A 269 -29.20 -20.95 17.86
CA ALA A 269 -30.11 -21.37 16.80
C ALA A 269 -29.54 -22.51 15.93
N SER A 270 -28.21 -22.58 15.77
CA SER A 270 -27.55 -23.65 15.01
C SER A 270 -27.66 -25.01 15.73
N GLN A 271 -27.58 -25.03 17.07
CA GLN A 271 -27.66 -26.26 17.86
C GLN A 271 -29.08 -26.85 17.96
N LYS A 272 -30.13 -26.04 17.83
CA LYS A 272 -31.52 -26.53 17.90
C LYS A 272 -31.94 -27.34 16.67
N ARG A 273 -31.20 -27.27 15.55
CA ARG A 273 -31.55 -27.97 14.31
C ARG A 273 -31.01 -29.40 14.22
N MET A 274 -30.08 -29.81 15.09
CA MET A 274 -29.53 -31.18 15.13
C MET A 274 -30.20 -32.11 16.16
N LYS A 275 -31.23 -31.66 16.89
CA LYS A 275 -31.96 -32.49 17.87
C LYS A 275 -33.37 -32.91 17.42
N ARG A 276 -33.65 -32.85 16.12
CA ARG A 276 -34.88 -33.40 15.53
C ARG A 276 -34.50 -34.46 14.50
N ASP A 277 -34.07 -35.60 15.01
CA ASP A 277 -34.07 -36.93 14.38
C ASP A 277 -34.05 -37.94 15.54
#